data_AF-A0A6C0DSL5-F1
#
_entry.id   AF-A0A6C0DSL5-F1
#
_cell.length_a   1.000
_cell.length_b   1.000
_cell.length_c   1.000
_cell.angle_alpha   90.00
_cell.angle_beta   90.00
_cell.angle_gamma   90.00
#
_symmetry.space_group_name_H-M   'P 1'
#
loop_
_entity.id
_entity.type
_entity.pdbx_description
1 polymer ?
#
loop_
_entity_poly.entity_id
_entity_poly.type
_entity_poly.pdbx_seq_one_letter_code
_entity_poly.pdbx_strand_id
1 'polypeptide(L)'
;MSMEDNIVFEVREDPVVPQSNDVPQSNDVPQSNDVPQSNDVPQSNDVPQSTEENNDVQDHVVDESLEKKIADYIVKYKPVVYLLTPCFASLCYCTYVQCMMNMQDVFRKLNIPLHVQFCRNDSLVSRARNNLVAKAMNDPTMTHIIFIDNDISWSPIDVLKLILSNKPLVGGVYPLKRHNWHKLLVKTEDGKNANVIQSWFDRRDNSSVTKGIDDERYLQYNLLNYNMNYLTNTLSIDQNLARVKHLATGFMMIQRGMLEKMFKAFPSTKYTDDVGFLVGTENDFAYALFDCGVEDDHYYSEDWLFCHRWSKMGGEIYVDVTINLTHTGIEDYQGSYLASIM
;
A
#
# COMPACT_ATOMS: atom_id res chain seq x y z
N MET A 1 9.45 -14.40 6.97
CA MET A 1 10.47 -14.50 8.02
C MET A 1 10.26 -13.33 8.96
N SER A 2 9.79 -13.55 10.19
CA SER A 2 9.67 -12.48 11.18
C SER A 2 11.05 -12.14 11.74
N MET A 3 11.38 -10.85 11.86
CA MET A 3 12.53 -10.42 12.64
C MET A 3 12.19 -10.57 14.12
N GLU A 4 12.93 -11.42 14.83
CA GLU A 4 12.73 -11.65 16.26
C GLU A 4 13.49 -10.63 17.13
N ASP A 5 14.45 -9.91 16.54
CA ASP A 5 15.28 -8.91 17.22
C ASP A 5 14.91 -7.47 16.83
N ASN A 6 15.10 -6.53 17.76
CA ASN A 6 14.97 -5.10 17.49
C ASN A 6 16.19 -4.61 16.69
N ILE A 7 15.96 -4.07 15.48
CA ILE A 7 17.02 -3.59 14.59
C ILE A 7 16.92 -2.07 14.45
N VAL A 8 18.06 -1.38 14.56
CA VAL A 8 18.13 0.09 14.44
C VAL A 8 19.02 0.48 13.26
N PHE A 9 18.50 1.32 12.37
CA PHE A 9 19.21 1.88 11.22
C PHE A 9 19.29 3.40 11.34
N GLU A 10 20.41 4.00 10.93
CA GLU A 10 20.44 5.43 10.61
C GLU A 10 19.76 5.66 9.26
N VAL A 11 18.85 6.62 9.21
CA VAL A 11 18.11 7.01 8.01
C VAL A 11 18.31 8.49 7.75
N ARG A 12 18.42 8.86 6.48
CA ARG A 12 18.49 10.26 6.04
C ARG A 12 17.15 10.64 5.44
N GLU A 13 16.62 11.79 5.83
CA GLU A 13 15.50 12.41 5.13
C GLU A 13 16.01 12.88 3.76
N ASP A 14 15.70 12.13 2.71
CA ASP A 14 15.53 12.74 1.39
C ASP A 14 14.21 13.53 1.46
N PRO A 15 14.13 14.77 0.92
CA PRO A 15 12.91 15.55 0.96
C PRO A 15 11.78 14.77 0.26
N VAL A 16 10.91 14.14 1.05
CA VAL A 16 9.70 13.50 0.56
C VAL A 16 8.75 14.62 0.17
N VAL A 17 8.69 14.90 -1.12
CA VAL A 17 7.63 15.75 -1.65
C VAL A 17 6.33 14.95 -1.48
N PRO A 18 5.32 15.47 -0.75
CA PRO A 18 4.00 14.84 -0.74
C PRO A 18 3.50 14.83 -2.19
N GLN A 19 3.53 13.65 -2.83
CA GLN A 19 2.79 13.47 -4.06
C GLN A 19 1.35 13.32 -3.64
N SER A 20 0.55 14.37 -3.87
CA SER A 20 -0.89 14.19 -4.05
C SER A 20 -1.06 13.01 -4.99
N ASN A 21 -1.87 12.02 -4.61
CA ASN A 21 -2.18 10.88 -5.46
C ASN A 21 -2.32 11.34 -6.91
N ASP A 22 -1.51 10.78 -7.82
CA ASP A 22 -1.62 11.03 -9.25
C ASP A 22 -3.00 10.49 -9.68
N VAL A 23 -4.03 11.34 -9.58
CA VAL A 23 -5.26 11.15 -10.31
C VAL A 23 -4.83 11.02 -11.77
N PRO A 24 -5.21 9.96 -12.50
CA PRO A 24 -4.86 9.83 -13.90
C PRO A 24 -5.23 11.15 -14.58
N GLN A 25 -4.23 11.92 -15.01
CA GLN A 25 -4.51 13.07 -15.83
C GLN A 25 -5.15 12.51 -17.10
N SER A 26 -6.14 13.22 -17.65
CA SER A 26 -6.89 12.82 -18.85
C SER A 26 -6.03 12.49 -20.08
N ASN A 27 -4.71 12.70 -20.01
CA ASN A 27 -3.74 12.49 -21.06
C ASN A 27 -3.06 11.11 -21.01
N ASP A 28 -3.24 10.31 -19.95
CA ASP A 28 -2.73 8.93 -19.86
C ASP A 28 -3.67 7.90 -20.49
N VAL A 29 -4.77 8.36 -21.10
CA VAL A 29 -5.65 7.53 -21.94
C VAL A 29 -5.21 7.70 -23.39
N PRO A 30 -4.79 6.64 -24.11
CA PRO A 30 -4.62 6.73 -25.55
C PRO A 30 -5.94 7.19 -26.17
N GLN A 31 -5.96 8.35 -26.82
CA GLN A 31 -7.08 8.74 -27.66
C GLN A 31 -7.13 7.77 -28.84
N SER A 32 -7.92 6.71 -28.72
CA SER A 32 -8.18 5.78 -29.83
C SER A 32 -9.19 6.42 -30.80
N ASN A 33 -8.75 7.43 -31.54
CA ASN A 33 -9.40 7.80 -32.79
C ASN A 33 -8.72 7.00 -33.90
N ASP A 34 -9.05 5.71 -33.99
CA ASP A 34 -8.97 4.95 -35.23
C ASP A 34 -9.78 3.67 -35.05
N VAL A 35 -10.94 3.61 -35.72
CA VAL A 35 -11.72 2.39 -35.93
C VAL A 35 -11.25 1.80 -37.25
N PRO A 36 -10.57 0.63 -37.29
CA PRO A 36 -10.44 -0.09 -38.53
C PRO A 36 -11.73 -0.86 -38.78
N GLN A 37 -12.41 -0.54 -39.88
CA GLN A 37 -13.45 -1.39 -40.43
C GLN A 37 -12.88 -2.76 -40.78
N SER A 38 -13.63 -3.80 -40.42
CA SER A 38 -13.36 -5.19 -40.76
C SER A 38 -13.24 -5.38 -42.28
N ASN A 39 -12.21 -6.10 -42.72
CA ASN A 39 -12.28 -7.24 -43.63
C ASN A 39 -10.85 -7.67 -43.94
N ASP A 40 -10.43 -8.81 -43.41
CA ASP A 40 -9.69 -9.85 -44.13
C ASP A 40 -9.28 -10.96 -43.16
N VAL A 41 -9.79 -12.16 -43.41
CA VAL A 41 -9.39 -13.40 -42.75
C VAL A 41 -8.31 -14.05 -43.60
N PRO A 42 -7.11 -14.34 -43.06
CA PRO A 42 -6.26 -15.38 -43.60
C PRO A 42 -6.40 -16.65 -42.77
N GLN A 43 -6.82 -17.73 -43.41
CA GLN A 43 -6.56 -19.08 -42.95
C GLN A 43 -5.06 -19.38 -43.13
N SER A 44 -4.36 -19.75 -42.06
CA SER A 44 -3.17 -20.58 -42.16
C SER A 44 -3.01 -21.41 -40.90
N ASN A 45 -3.16 -22.72 -41.07
CA ASN A 45 -2.67 -23.73 -40.15
C ASN A 45 -1.14 -23.58 -40.05
N ASP A 46 -0.63 -23.51 -38.83
CA ASP A 46 0.62 -24.17 -38.43
C ASP A 46 0.76 -24.08 -36.91
N VAL A 47 0.74 -25.26 -36.26
CA VAL A 47 0.97 -25.45 -34.83
C VAL A 47 2.43 -25.85 -34.66
N PRO A 48 3.26 -25.09 -33.92
CA PRO A 48 4.46 -25.63 -33.31
C PRO A 48 4.10 -26.14 -31.90
N GLN A 49 4.31 -27.44 -31.68
CA GLN A 49 4.35 -28.02 -30.33
C GLN A 49 5.50 -27.36 -29.55
N SER A 50 5.18 -26.65 -28.46
CA SER A 50 6.16 -26.33 -27.43
C SER A 50 6.17 -27.42 -26.36
N THR A 51 7.36 -27.93 -26.14
CA THR A 51 7.78 -28.95 -25.18
C THR A 51 7.44 -28.59 -23.75
N GLU A 52 7.08 -29.61 -22.99
CA GLU A 52 6.83 -29.59 -21.54
C GLU A 52 8.02 -28.99 -20.78
N GLU A 53 7.76 -27.92 -20.02
CA GLU A 53 8.64 -27.50 -18.93
C GLU A 53 7.86 -27.55 -17.61
N ASN A 54 8.51 -28.17 -16.63
CA ASN A 54 7.97 -28.62 -15.35
C ASN A 54 7.36 -27.48 -14.53
N ASN A 55 6.08 -27.63 -14.18
CA ASN A 55 5.47 -26.90 -13.08
C ASN A 55 5.98 -27.49 -11.75
N ASP A 56 7.11 -27.01 -11.26
CA ASP A 56 7.42 -27.10 -9.83
C ASP A 56 6.50 -26.13 -9.08
N VAL A 57 5.31 -26.65 -8.73
CA VAL A 57 4.46 -26.07 -7.71
C VAL A 57 5.23 -26.18 -6.39
N GLN A 58 5.92 -25.12 -6.00
CA GLN A 58 6.39 -24.99 -4.63
C GLN A 58 5.16 -24.86 -3.74
N ASP A 59 4.76 -26.00 -3.15
CA ASP A 59 3.90 -26.04 -1.98
C ASP A 59 4.51 -25.09 -0.93
N HIS A 60 3.87 -23.95 -0.74
CA HIS A 60 4.23 -23.02 0.31
C HIS A 60 3.98 -23.71 1.65
N VAL A 61 5.07 -24.10 2.32
CA VAL A 61 5.08 -24.35 3.76
C VAL A 61 4.71 -23.03 4.43
N VAL A 62 3.41 -22.81 4.64
CA VAL A 62 2.94 -21.78 5.54
C VAL A 62 3.38 -22.25 6.92
N ASP A 63 4.34 -21.53 7.48
CA ASP A 63 4.86 -21.69 8.84
C ASP A 63 3.70 -22.01 9.80
N GLU A 64 3.69 -23.20 10.40
CA GLU A 64 2.64 -23.65 11.35
C GLU A 64 2.41 -22.62 12.47
N SER A 65 3.40 -21.75 12.75
CA SER A 65 3.23 -20.62 13.66
C SER A 65 2.29 -19.53 13.16
N LEU A 66 2.25 -19.23 11.86
CA LEU A 66 1.47 -18.12 11.30
C LEU A 66 0.00 -18.49 11.18
N GLU A 67 -0.31 -19.69 10.69
CA GLU A 67 -1.70 -20.18 10.61
C GLU A 67 -2.36 -20.20 11.99
N LYS A 68 -1.63 -20.65 13.00
CA LYS A 68 -2.10 -20.65 14.38
C LYS A 68 -2.35 -19.22 14.89
N LYS A 69 -1.43 -18.27 14.66
CA LYS A 69 -1.62 -16.86 15.03
C LYS A 69 -2.87 -16.27 14.37
N ILE A 70 -3.09 -16.58 13.09
CA ILE A 70 -4.29 -16.16 12.34
C ILE A 70 -5.55 -16.76 12.96
N ALA A 71 -5.58 -18.07 13.20
CA ALA A 71 -6.72 -18.75 13.80
C ALA A 71 -7.07 -18.19 15.19
N ASP A 72 -6.07 -18.03 16.05
CA ASP A 72 -6.22 -17.46 17.39
C ASP A 72 -6.77 -16.01 17.33
N TYR A 73 -6.27 -15.20 16.39
CA TYR A 73 -6.76 -13.85 16.17
C TYR A 73 -8.23 -13.84 15.71
N ILE A 74 -8.59 -14.67 14.74
CA ILE A 74 -9.95 -14.75 14.20
C ILE A 74 -10.94 -15.15 15.29
N VAL A 75 -10.62 -16.17 16.10
CA VAL A 75 -11.47 -16.61 17.20
C VAL A 75 -11.67 -15.49 18.24
N LYS A 76 -10.58 -14.79 18.57
CA LYS A 76 -10.59 -13.75 19.60
C LYS A 76 -11.29 -12.46 19.18
N TYR A 77 -11.00 -11.97 17.97
CA TYR A 77 -11.39 -10.63 17.53
C TYR A 77 -12.49 -10.62 16.47
N LYS A 78 -12.77 -11.75 15.82
CA LYS A 78 -13.82 -11.90 14.79
C LYS A 78 -13.77 -10.77 13.75
N PRO A 79 -12.64 -10.60 13.03
CA PRO A 79 -12.44 -9.46 12.16
C PRO A 79 -13.45 -9.47 10.99
N VAL A 80 -14.06 -8.31 10.76
CA VAL A 80 -14.82 -7.93 9.56
C VAL A 80 -14.06 -6.79 8.87
N VAL A 81 -13.64 -7.00 7.62
CA VAL A 81 -12.71 -6.11 6.90
C VAL A 81 -13.40 -5.48 5.70
N TYR A 82 -13.20 -4.18 5.53
CA TYR A 82 -13.66 -3.42 4.37
C TYR A 82 -12.47 -2.93 3.55
N LEU A 83 -12.35 -3.40 2.31
CA LEU A 83 -11.43 -2.85 1.31
C LEU A 83 -12.08 -1.63 0.66
N LEU A 84 -11.44 -0.47 0.81
CA LEU A 84 -11.92 0.82 0.34
C LEU A 84 -10.99 1.36 -0.75
N THR A 85 -11.52 1.60 -1.94
CA THR A 85 -10.70 2.07 -3.07
C THR A 85 -11.37 3.25 -3.76
N PRO A 86 -10.82 4.47 -3.63
CA PRO A 86 -11.11 5.55 -4.55
C PRO A 86 -10.72 5.10 -5.97
N CYS A 87 -11.68 5.13 -6.89
CA CYS A 87 -11.53 4.56 -8.22
C CYS A 87 -12.03 5.58 -9.25
N PHE A 88 -11.19 6.59 -9.49
CA PHE A 88 -11.47 7.61 -10.50
C PHE A 88 -11.65 6.96 -11.88
N ALA A 89 -12.56 7.51 -12.68
CA ALA A 89 -12.97 6.97 -13.98
C ALA A 89 -13.49 5.52 -13.99
N SER A 90 -13.71 4.89 -12.82
CA SER A 90 -14.12 3.49 -12.71
C SER A 90 -13.14 2.49 -13.35
N LEU A 91 -11.85 2.82 -13.37
CA LEU A 91 -10.79 1.98 -13.94
C LEU A 91 -9.98 1.30 -12.84
N CYS A 92 -9.56 0.05 -13.06
CA CYS A 92 -8.65 -0.69 -12.20
C CYS A 92 -7.58 -1.36 -13.07
N TYR A 93 -6.36 -1.44 -12.56
CA TYR A 93 -5.31 -2.23 -13.19
C TYR A 93 -5.60 -3.73 -13.05
N CYS A 94 -5.22 -4.53 -14.04
CA CYS A 94 -5.46 -5.98 -14.02
C CYS A 94 -4.78 -6.66 -12.80
N THR A 95 -3.59 -6.18 -12.43
CA THR A 95 -2.84 -6.64 -11.26
C THR A 95 -3.61 -6.39 -9.96
N TYR A 96 -4.15 -5.18 -9.77
CA TYR A 96 -5.03 -4.86 -8.64
C TYR A 96 -6.24 -5.81 -8.55
N VAL A 97 -6.91 -6.08 -9.68
CA VAL A 97 -8.07 -6.99 -9.72
C VAL A 97 -7.66 -8.41 -9.34
N GLN A 98 -6.51 -8.89 -9.82
CA GLN A 98 -5.98 -10.21 -9.45
C GLN A 98 -5.66 -10.30 -7.95
N CYS A 99 -5.02 -9.28 -7.38
CA CYS A 99 -4.73 -9.20 -5.95
C CYS A 99 -6.02 -9.23 -5.11
N MET A 100 -7.03 -8.46 -5.52
CA MET A 100 -8.34 -8.44 -4.87
C MET A 100 -9.04 -9.82 -4.93
N MET A 101 -9.01 -10.51 -6.06
CA MET A 101 -9.58 -11.86 -6.20
C MET A 101 -8.87 -12.87 -5.30
N ASN A 102 -7.54 -12.88 -5.30
CA ASN A 102 -6.74 -13.73 -4.43
C ASN A 102 -7.03 -13.46 -2.95
N MET A 103 -7.20 -12.18 -2.59
CA MET A 103 -7.53 -11.77 -1.23
C MET A 103 -8.91 -12.26 -0.81
N GLN A 104 -9.92 -12.12 -1.68
CA GLN A 104 -11.26 -12.66 -1.42
C GLN A 104 -11.25 -14.17 -1.19
N ASP A 105 -10.47 -14.92 -1.98
CA ASP A 105 -10.38 -16.37 -1.84
C ASP A 105 -9.72 -16.80 -0.52
N VAL A 106 -8.62 -16.15 -0.13
CA VAL A 106 -7.96 -16.40 1.15
C VAL A 106 -8.87 -16.03 2.32
N PHE A 107 -9.50 -14.86 2.29
CA PHE A 107 -10.37 -14.40 3.38
C PHE A 107 -11.61 -15.30 3.53
N ARG A 108 -12.18 -15.77 2.42
CA ARG A 108 -13.27 -16.75 2.42
C ARG A 108 -12.86 -18.06 3.07
N LYS A 109 -11.68 -18.60 2.73
CA LYS A 109 -11.15 -19.84 3.36
C LYS A 109 -10.93 -19.69 4.87
N LEU A 110 -10.51 -18.50 5.30
CA LEU A 110 -10.30 -18.17 6.72
C LEU A 110 -11.59 -17.79 7.47
N ASN A 111 -12.74 -17.71 6.79
CA ASN A 111 -13.99 -17.19 7.34
C ASN A 111 -13.87 -15.76 7.91
N ILE A 112 -13.07 -14.90 7.26
CA ILE A 112 -13.00 -13.47 7.54
C ILE A 112 -13.91 -12.76 6.54
N PRO A 113 -15.02 -12.12 6.97
CA PRO A 113 -15.84 -11.32 6.08
C PRO A 113 -15.04 -10.17 5.46
N LEU A 114 -15.05 -10.12 4.13
CA LEU A 114 -14.42 -9.07 3.33
C LEU A 114 -15.47 -8.37 2.47
N HIS A 115 -15.61 -7.06 2.65
CA HIS A 115 -16.48 -6.21 1.85
C HIS A 115 -15.63 -5.28 1.00
N VAL A 116 -15.87 -5.23 -0.32
CA VAL A 116 -15.16 -4.34 -1.23
C VAL A 116 -16.05 -3.16 -1.58
N GLN A 117 -15.54 -1.94 -1.43
CA GLN A 117 -16.25 -0.70 -1.73
C GLN A 117 -15.40 0.20 -2.61
N PHE A 118 -16.01 0.65 -3.71
CA PHE A 118 -15.40 1.60 -4.63
C PHE A 118 -16.13 2.93 -4.57
N CYS A 119 -15.38 4.03 -4.59
CA CYS A 119 -15.94 5.35 -4.85
C CYS A 119 -15.52 5.77 -6.27
N ARG A 120 -16.49 5.75 -7.18
CA ARG A 120 -16.26 6.07 -8.59
C ARG A 120 -16.67 7.51 -8.89
N ASN A 121 -15.99 8.12 -9.86
CA ASN A 121 -16.35 9.41 -10.45
C ASN A 121 -16.40 10.60 -9.47
N ASP A 122 -15.67 10.53 -8.35
CA ASP A 122 -15.44 11.68 -7.49
C ASP A 122 -14.06 12.29 -7.81
N SER A 123 -14.03 13.55 -8.23
CA SER A 123 -12.78 14.28 -8.54
C SER A 123 -11.99 14.68 -7.29
N LEU A 124 -12.58 14.61 -6.10
CA LEU A 124 -11.95 14.99 -4.85
C LEU A 124 -11.66 13.74 -4.01
N VAL A 125 -10.41 13.25 -4.10
CA VAL A 125 -9.98 12.01 -3.42
C VAL A 125 -10.23 12.05 -1.90
N SER A 126 -10.05 13.22 -1.27
CA SER A 126 -10.39 13.47 0.14
C SER A 126 -11.84 13.09 0.46
N ARG A 127 -12.81 13.63 -0.29
CA ARG A 127 -14.23 13.33 -0.11
C ARG A 127 -14.54 11.88 -0.42
N ALA A 128 -13.95 11.31 -1.48
CA ALA A 128 -14.11 9.90 -1.82
C ALA A 128 -13.69 8.98 -0.65
N ARG A 129 -12.53 9.23 -0.02
CA ARG A 129 -12.05 8.49 1.15
C ARG A 129 -12.97 8.66 2.36
N ASN A 130 -13.36 9.90 2.67
CA ASN A 130 -14.29 10.19 3.78
C ASN A 130 -15.65 9.49 3.62
N ASN A 131 -16.21 9.51 2.40
CA ASN A 131 -17.46 8.86 2.06
C ASN A 131 -17.34 7.31 2.12
N LEU A 132 -16.23 6.73 1.64
CA LEU A 132 -15.97 5.29 1.79
C LEU A 132 -15.90 4.87 3.26
N VAL A 133 -15.22 5.66 4.10
CA VAL A 133 -15.18 5.43 5.55
C VAL A 133 -16.59 5.50 6.14
N ALA A 134 -17.36 6.52 5.81
CA ALA A 134 -18.72 6.69 6.32
C ALA A 134 -19.62 5.48 5.98
N LYS A 135 -19.53 5.01 4.73
CA LYS A 135 -20.26 3.83 4.25
C LYS A 135 -19.86 2.56 5.00
N ALA A 136 -18.57 2.34 5.26
CA ALA A 136 -18.09 1.20 6.03
C ALA A 136 -18.48 1.27 7.52
N MET A 137 -18.40 2.45 8.13
CA MET A 137 -18.76 2.67 9.54
C MET A 137 -20.25 2.45 9.83
N ASN A 138 -21.11 2.61 8.83
CA ASN A 138 -22.54 2.34 8.93
C ASN A 138 -22.86 0.86 9.19
N ASP A 139 -21.95 -0.07 8.85
CA ASP A 139 -22.02 -1.44 9.35
C ASP A 139 -21.45 -1.48 10.79
N PRO A 140 -22.26 -1.77 11.83
CA PRO A 140 -21.78 -1.85 13.20
C PRO A 140 -20.83 -3.03 13.45
N THR A 141 -20.76 -4.02 12.55
CA THR A 141 -19.87 -5.18 12.68
C THR A 141 -18.48 -4.96 12.10
N MET A 142 -18.31 -3.95 11.24
CA MET A 142 -17.01 -3.60 10.65
C MET A 142 -15.97 -3.33 11.73
N THR A 143 -14.84 -4.03 11.65
CA THR A 143 -13.72 -3.93 12.61
C THR A 143 -12.50 -3.21 12.04
N HIS A 144 -12.23 -3.38 10.75
CA HIS A 144 -11.10 -2.79 10.05
C HIS A 144 -11.57 -2.24 8.71
N ILE A 145 -11.05 -1.07 8.34
CA ILE A 145 -11.01 -0.63 6.95
C ILE A 145 -9.56 -0.74 6.46
N ILE A 146 -9.38 -1.02 5.18
CA ILE A 146 -8.09 -0.89 4.50
C ILE A 146 -8.28 -0.10 3.22
N PHE A 147 -7.52 0.99 3.07
CA PHE A 147 -7.36 1.66 1.80
C PHE A 147 -6.28 0.97 0.99
N ILE A 148 -6.62 0.62 -0.24
CA ILE A 148 -5.65 0.21 -1.27
C ILE A 148 -6.00 0.96 -2.55
N ASP A 149 -5.06 1.73 -3.07
CA ASP A 149 -5.24 2.44 -4.33
C ASP A 149 -5.23 1.45 -5.51
N ASN A 150 -5.93 1.79 -6.59
CA ASN A 150 -6.25 0.86 -7.69
C ASN A 150 -5.04 0.46 -8.55
N ASP A 151 -3.86 1.04 -8.27
CA ASP A 151 -2.57 0.85 -8.92
C ASP A 151 -1.52 0.22 -7.99
N ILE A 152 -1.92 -0.18 -6.78
CA ILE A 152 -1.08 -0.94 -5.86
C ILE A 152 -1.38 -2.42 -6.01
N SER A 153 -0.33 -3.23 -6.10
CA SER A 153 -0.41 -4.70 -6.09
C SER A 153 0.19 -5.27 -4.80
N TRP A 154 -0.47 -6.28 -4.24
CA TRP A 154 -0.15 -6.86 -2.93
C TRP A 154 -0.43 -8.37 -2.89
N SER A 155 0.07 -9.05 -1.85
CA SER A 155 -0.32 -10.43 -1.52
C SER A 155 -1.38 -10.44 -0.42
N PRO A 156 -2.35 -11.38 -0.42
CA PRO A 156 -3.33 -11.52 0.67
C PRO A 156 -2.68 -11.64 2.06
N ILE A 157 -1.48 -12.23 2.13
CA ILE A 157 -0.75 -12.37 3.39
C ILE A 157 -0.33 -11.03 3.98
N ASP A 158 -0.09 -10.01 3.15
CA ASP A 158 0.30 -8.69 3.60
C ASP A 158 -0.81 -8.04 4.42
N VAL A 159 -2.07 -8.20 3.99
CA VAL A 159 -3.22 -7.73 4.75
C VAL A 159 -3.40 -8.51 6.05
N LEU A 160 -3.14 -9.82 6.05
CA LEU A 160 -3.18 -10.64 7.26
C LEU A 160 -2.09 -10.22 8.27
N LYS A 161 -0.88 -9.87 7.82
CA LYS A 161 0.17 -9.30 8.69
C LYS A 161 -0.30 -8.02 9.38
N LEU A 162 -0.95 -7.11 8.63
CA LEU A 162 -1.50 -5.87 9.20
C LEU A 162 -2.56 -6.16 10.26
N ILE A 163 -3.48 -7.10 10.00
CA ILE A 163 -4.49 -7.53 10.99
C ILE A 163 -3.82 -8.07 12.26
N LEU A 164 -2.85 -8.96 12.11
CA LEU A 164 -2.14 -9.59 13.22
C LEU A 164 -1.33 -8.61 14.07
N SER A 165 -0.87 -7.51 13.48
CA SER A 165 -0.16 -6.45 14.21
C SER A 165 -1.02 -5.80 15.30
N ASN A 166 -2.35 -5.86 15.16
CA ASN A 166 -3.34 -5.29 16.06
C ASN A 166 -3.05 -3.82 16.43
N LYS A 167 -2.57 -3.03 15.46
CA LYS A 167 -2.31 -1.61 15.62
C LYS A 167 -3.51 -0.78 15.13
N PRO A 168 -3.84 0.35 15.80
CA PRO A 168 -4.94 1.22 15.36
C PRO A 168 -4.78 1.77 13.94
N LEU A 169 -3.54 2.13 13.56
CA LEU A 169 -3.14 2.60 12.24
C LEU A 169 -1.85 1.90 11.81
N VAL A 170 -1.90 1.15 10.72
CA VAL A 170 -0.74 0.41 10.19
C VAL A 170 -0.85 0.28 8.67
N GLY A 171 0.27 0.22 7.97
CA GLY A 171 0.26 0.04 6.51
C GLY A 171 1.53 -0.54 5.94
N GLY A 172 1.61 -0.50 4.62
CA GLY A 172 2.74 -0.98 3.84
C GLY A 172 3.48 0.16 3.16
N VAL A 173 4.74 -0.10 2.81
CA VAL A 173 5.61 0.85 2.12
C VAL A 173 5.68 0.47 0.65
N TYR A 174 5.38 1.41 -0.24
CA TYR A 174 5.39 1.20 -1.69
C TYR A 174 6.35 2.19 -2.37
N PRO A 175 6.90 1.80 -3.53
CA PRO A 175 7.80 2.68 -4.27
C PRO A 175 7.05 3.84 -4.92
N LEU A 176 7.71 4.97 -5.05
CA LEU A 176 7.28 6.06 -5.93
C LEU A 176 7.48 5.61 -7.39
N LYS A 177 6.63 6.09 -8.31
CA LYS A 177 6.61 5.69 -9.72
C LYS A 177 7.79 6.26 -10.54
N ARG A 178 9.02 6.11 -10.05
CA ARG A 178 10.24 6.62 -10.69
C ARG A 178 11.50 5.96 -10.14
N HIS A 179 12.38 5.54 -11.05
CA HIS A 179 13.76 5.17 -10.74
C HIS A 179 14.63 6.39 -10.41
N ASN A 180 15.31 6.36 -9.27
CA ASN A 180 16.27 7.37 -8.83
C ASN A 180 17.69 7.02 -9.30
N TRP A 181 17.97 7.33 -10.57
CA TRP A 181 19.27 7.10 -11.18
C TRP A 181 20.42 7.87 -10.51
N HIS A 182 20.13 8.94 -9.76
CA HIS A 182 21.16 9.69 -9.02
C HIS A 182 21.84 8.85 -7.95
N LYS A 183 21.17 7.80 -7.45
CA LYS A 183 21.75 6.84 -6.49
C LYS A 183 22.99 6.11 -7.05
N LEU A 184 23.14 6.02 -8.38
CA LEU A 184 24.32 5.43 -9.02
C LEU A 184 25.48 6.42 -9.18
N LEU A 185 25.24 7.71 -8.96
CA LEU A 185 26.19 8.79 -9.25
C LEU A 185 26.94 9.28 -8.01
N VAL A 186 27.29 8.36 -7.10
CA VAL A 186 28.05 8.66 -5.88
C VAL A 186 29.52 8.91 -6.21
N LYS A 187 30.05 10.03 -5.73
CA LYS A 187 31.46 10.41 -5.93
C LYS A 187 32.34 9.94 -4.78
N THR A 188 33.48 9.35 -5.10
CA THR A 188 34.59 9.12 -4.16
C THR A 188 35.34 10.42 -3.86
N GLU A 189 36.20 10.43 -2.83
CA GLU A 189 36.99 11.62 -2.47
C GLU A 189 37.88 12.13 -3.61
N ASP A 190 38.30 11.26 -4.53
CA ASP A 190 39.07 11.62 -5.73
C ASP A 190 38.21 12.08 -6.93
N GLY A 191 36.89 12.25 -6.73
CA GLY A 191 35.95 12.79 -7.73
C GLY A 191 35.45 11.79 -8.79
N LYS A 192 35.83 10.51 -8.69
CA LYS A 192 35.36 9.44 -9.59
C LYS A 192 34.04 8.86 -9.11
N ASN A 193 33.33 8.14 -9.99
CA ASN A 193 32.13 7.42 -9.58
C ASN A 193 32.53 6.17 -8.79
N ALA A 194 31.92 5.99 -7.63
CA ALA A 194 32.01 4.76 -6.87
C ALA A 194 31.31 3.61 -7.62
N ASN A 195 31.75 2.37 -7.40
CA ASN A 195 31.02 1.20 -7.89
C ASN A 195 29.86 0.88 -6.94
N VAL A 196 28.81 1.70 -7.01
CA VAL A 196 27.64 1.59 -6.15
C VAL A 196 26.94 0.23 -6.32
N ILE A 197 26.85 -0.26 -7.55
CA ILE A 197 26.20 -1.55 -7.86
C ILE A 197 26.90 -2.69 -7.12
N GLN A 198 28.24 -2.77 -7.19
CA GLN A 198 28.98 -3.80 -6.45
C GLN A 198 28.77 -3.66 -4.94
N SER A 199 28.78 -2.43 -4.41
CA SER A 199 28.54 -2.22 -2.97
C SER A 199 27.15 -2.68 -2.52
N TRP A 200 26.14 -2.56 -3.39
CA TRP A 200 24.80 -3.09 -3.14
C TRP A 200 24.79 -4.62 -3.13
N PHE A 201 25.44 -5.27 -4.10
CA PHE A 201 25.54 -6.74 -4.10
C PHE A 201 26.31 -7.28 -2.90
N ASP A 202 27.43 -6.63 -2.53
CA ASP A 202 28.18 -7.00 -1.33
C ASP A 202 27.31 -6.88 -0.07
N ARG A 203 26.49 -5.81 0.02
CA ARG A 203 25.55 -5.63 1.13
C ARG A 203 24.48 -6.73 1.15
N ARG A 204 23.87 -7.03 0.00
CA ARG A 204 22.88 -8.11 -0.17
C ARG A 204 23.42 -9.45 0.31
N ASP A 205 24.62 -9.81 -0.13
CA ASP A 205 25.23 -11.12 0.11
C ASP A 205 25.66 -11.31 1.57
N ASN A 206 25.90 -10.20 2.29
CA ASN A 206 26.22 -10.18 3.72
C ASN A 206 24.99 -10.15 4.63
N SER A 207 23.77 -10.01 4.08
CA SER A 207 22.52 -9.98 4.86
C SER A 207 21.75 -11.29 4.70
N SER A 208 21.37 -11.91 5.82
CA SER A 208 20.56 -13.14 5.82
C SER A 208 19.15 -12.94 5.28
N VAL A 209 18.66 -11.69 5.29
CA VAL A 209 17.29 -11.33 4.88
C VAL A 209 17.19 -11.17 3.36
N THR A 210 18.25 -10.66 2.74
CA THR A 210 18.30 -10.37 1.30
C THR A 210 19.04 -11.43 0.50
N LYS A 211 19.63 -12.42 1.19
CA LYS A 211 20.30 -13.55 0.57
C LYS A 211 19.33 -14.34 -0.31
N GLY A 212 19.63 -14.39 -1.62
CA GLY A 212 18.82 -15.09 -2.61
C GLY A 212 17.90 -14.20 -3.45
N ILE A 213 17.86 -12.88 -3.19
CA ILE A 213 17.27 -11.94 -4.14
C ILE A 213 18.22 -11.84 -5.35
N ASP A 214 17.70 -11.99 -6.56
CA ASP A 214 18.50 -11.88 -7.79
C ASP A 214 19.05 -10.45 -7.99
N ASP A 215 20.12 -10.35 -8.77
CA ASP A 215 20.86 -9.10 -9.00
C ASP A 215 19.95 -8.00 -9.57
N GLU A 216 19.10 -8.32 -10.56
CA GLU A 216 18.25 -7.35 -11.24
C GLU A 216 17.20 -6.76 -10.29
N ARG A 217 16.51 -7.62 -9.55
CA ARG A 217 15.48 -7.20 -8.60
C ARG A 217 16.06 -6.45 -7.41
N TYR A 218 17.22 -6.88 -6.89
CA TYR A 218 17.89 -6.15 -5.83
C TYR A 218 18.37 -4.76 -6.30
N LEU A 219 18.85 -4.67 -7.55
CA LEU A 219 19.18 -3.39 -8.18
C LEU A 219 17.96 -2.47 -8.29
N GLN A 220 16.83 -2.99 -8.78
CA GLN A 220 15.56 -2.24 -8.88
C GLN A 220 15.12 -1.72 -7.51
N TYR A 221 15.12 -2.56 -6.46
CA TYR A 221 14.74 -2.15 -5.11
C TYR A 221 15.56 -0.97 -4.58
N ASN A 222 16.85 -0.94 -4.90
CA ASN A 222 17.76 0.11 -4.49
C ASN A 222 17.59 1.40 -5.32
N LEU A 223 17.24 1.28 -6.60
CA LEU A 223 16.97 2.42 -7.48
C LEU A 223 15.68 3.14 -7.12
N LEU A 224 14.73 2.50 -6.45
CA LEU A 224 13.46 3.13 -6.10
C LEU A 224 13.57 4.04 -4.87
N ASN A 225 12.76 5.10 -4.85
CA ASN A 225 12.43 5.81 -3.62
C ASN A 225 11.09 5.27 -3.10
N TYR A 226 10.89 5.31 -1.80
CA TYR A 226 9.70 4.76 -1.15
C TYR A 226 8.91 5.87 -0.46
N ASN A 227 7.60 5.69 -0.31
CA ASN A 227 6.68 6.61 0.37
C ASN A 227 6.84 6.63 1.91
N MET A 228 8.08 6.51 2.40
CA MET A 228 8.40 6.43 3.82
C MET A 228 8.65 7.83 4.38
N ASN A 229 7.93 8.21 5.44
CA ASN A 229 8.17 9.45 6.18
C ASN A 229 8.61 9.14 7.61
N TYR A 230 9.90 9.28 7.89
CA TYR A 230 10.51 8.85 9.15
C TYR A 230 10.09 9.74 10.33
N LEU A 231 9.90 9.12 11.49
CA LEU A 231 9.64 9.84 12.74
C LEU A 231 10.88 10.57 13.28
N THR A 232 12.05 9.97 13.06
CA THR A 232 13.36 10.48 13.49
C THR A 232 14.42 10.08 12.46
N ASN A 233 15.67 10.54 12.64
CA ASN A 233 16.82 10.11 11.82
C ASN A 233 17.27 8.67 12.08
N THR A 234 16.55 7.94 12.94
CA THR A 234 16.77 6.52 13.21
C THR A 234 15.49 5.74 12.99
N LEU A 235 15.60 4.62 12.27
CA LEU A 235 14.52 3.67 12.07
C LEU A 235 14.74 2.48 13.02
N SER A 236 13.84 2.30 13.98
CA SER A 236 13.79 1.10 14.83
C SER A 236 12.69 0.19 14.33
N ILE A 237 13.05 -1.07 14.11
CA ILE A 237 12.17 -2.14 13.63
C ILE A 237 12.03 -3.17 14.76
N ASP A 238 10.80 -3.33 15.25
CA ASP A 238 10.44 -4.30 16.27
C ASP A 238 9.36 -5.23 15.71
N GLN A 239 9.64 -6.53 15.63
CA GLN A 239 8.73 -7.53 15.08
C GLN A 239 8.17 -7.15 13.70
N ASN A 240 9.05 -6.73 12.78
CA ASN A 240 8.75 -6.19 11.43
C ASN A 240 8.11 -4.81 11.40
N LEU A 241 7.69 -4.25 12.53
CA LEU A 241 7.01 -2.97 12.58
C LEU A 241 7.99 -1.83 12.85
N ALA A 242 7.83 -0.75 12.11
CA ALA A 242 8.53 0.50 12.40
C ALA A 242 7.52 1.64 12.63
N ARG A 243 7.88 2.55 13.54
CA ARG A 243 7.10 3.77 13.78
C ARG A 243 7.47 4.84 12.76
N VAL A 244 6.47 5.47 12.18
CA VAL A 244 6.62 6.49 11.13
C VAL A 244 5.88 7.77 11.48
N LYS A 245 6.23 8.87 10.82
CA LYS A 245 5.60 10.18 11.02
C LYS A 245 4.24 10.27 10.31
N HIS A 246 4.20 9.77 9.07
CA HIS A 246 2.99 9.72 8.25
C HIS A 246 2.96 8.39 7.49
N LEU A 247 1.75 7.96 7.15
CA LEU A 247 1.48 6.77 6.35
C LEU A 247 0.58 7.17 5.19
N ALA A 248 0.90 6.71 3.98
CA ALA A 248 0.12 7.02 2.80
C ALA A 248 -1.05 6.05 2.61
N THR A 249 -2.14 6.53 2.01
CA THR A 249 -3.39 5.76 1.86
C THR A 249 -3.35 4.67 0.80
N GLY A 250 -2.29 4.56 -0.01
CA GLY A 250 -2.17 3.51 -1.03
C GLY A 250 -2.13 2.08 -0.46
N PHE A 251 -1.75 1.92 0.82
CA PHE A 251 -1.86 0.65 1.53
C PHE A 251 -1.94 0.89 3.05
N MET A 252 -3.11 1.32 3.53
CA MET A 252 -3.33 1.79 4.92
C MET A 252 -4.52 1.08 5.57
N MET A 253 -4.28 0.41 6.69
CA MET A 253 -5.31 -0.22 7.53
C MET A 253 -5.60 0.60 8.79
N ILE A 254 -6.89 0.76 9.09
CA ILE A 254 -7.39 1.52 10.24
C ILE A 254 -8.40 0.66 11.01
N GLN A 255 -8.25 0.57 12.33
CA GLN A 255 -9.24 -0.08 13.19
C GLN A 255 -10.43 0.84 13.46
N ARG A 256 -11.65 0.27 13.50
CA ARG A 256 -12.91 0.99 13.79
C ARG A 256 -12.78 1.91 15.03
N GLY A 257 -12.24 1.37 16.12
CA GLY A 257 -12.11 2.10 17.39
C GLY A 257 -11.21 3.33 17.32
N MET A 258 -10.31 3.41 16.34
CA MET A 258 -9.54 4.64 16.07
C MET A 258 -10.43 5.72 15.46
N LEU A 259 -11.21 5.38 14.43
CA LEU A 259 -12.13 6.32 13.77
C LEU A 259 -13.16 6.86 14.75
N GLU A 260 -13.73 6.01 15.62
CA GLU A 260 -14.67 6.44 16.66
C GLU A 260 -14.05 7.45 17.64
N LYS A 261 -12.76 7.30 17.97
CA LYS A 261 -12.04 8.29 18.78
C LYS A 261 -11.82 9.58 18.00
N MET A 262 -11.44 9.50 16.73
CA MET A 262 -11.22 10.67 15.89
C MET A 262 -12.52 11.46 15.64
N PHE A 263 -13.67 10.80 15.44
CA PHE A 263 -14.96 11.47 15.33
C PHE A 263 -15.30 12.31 16.56
N LYS A 264 -14.99 11.80 17.76
CA LYS A 264 -15.18 12.52 19.02
C LYS A 264 -14.19 13.67 19.21
N ALA A 265 -12.95 13.50 18.76
CA ALA A 265 -11.90 14.51 18.89
C ALA A 265 -12.02 15.65 17.87
N PHE A 266 -12.58 15.37 16.69
CA PHE A 266 -12.71 16.32 15.59
C PHE A 266 -14.17 16.51 15.13
N PRO A 267 -15.10 16.90 16.02
CA PRO A 267 -16.51 17.07 15.67
C PRO A 267 -16.72 18.16 14.61
N SER A 268 -15.79 19.11 14.50
CA SER A 268 -15.80 20.17 13.48
C SER A 268 -15.63 19.67 12.05
N THR A 269 -15.19 18.41 11.86
CA THR A 269 -15.05 17.80 10.53
C THR A 269 -16.34 17.12 10.07
N LYS A 270 -17.38 17.08 10.90
CA LYS A 270 -18.68 16.51 10.55
C LYS A 270 -19.28 17.24 9.35
N TYR A 271 -19.77 16.50 8.35
CA TYR A 271 -20.50 17.05 7.21
C TYR A 271 -21.67 16.14 6.78
N THR A 272 -22.48 16.63 5.85
CA THR A 272 -23.49 15.86 5.11
C THR A 272 -23.04 15.77 3.67
N ASP A 273 -23.13 14.58 3.07
CA ASP A 273 -22.68 14.38 1.69
C ASP A 273 -23.66 15.02 0.69
N ASP A 274 -23.21 16.07 0.00
CA ASP A 274 -24.02 16.81 -0.97
C ASP A 274 -23.94 16.24 -2.40
N VAL A 275 -23.09 15.24 -2.64
CA VAL A 275 -22.91 14.61 -3.98
C VAL A 275 -23.70 13.30 -4.15
N GLY A 276 -24.43 12.87 -3.11
CA GLY A 276 -25.38 11.75 -3.19
C GLY A 276 -24.73 10.36 -3.22
N PHE A 277 -23.48 10.23 -2.77
CA PHE A 277 -22.82 8.94 -2.60
C PHE A 277 -23.31 8.22 -1.34
N LEU A 278 -23.55 8.96 -0.25
CA LEU A 278 -24.06 8.42 1.01
C LEU A 278 -25.59 8.43 1.06
N VAL A 279 -26.17 7.36 1.61
CA VAL A 279 -27.64 7.23 1.77
C VAL A 279 -28.05 7.04 3.22
N GLY A 280 -29.16 7.69 3.61
CA GLY A 280 -29.76 7.53 4.94
C GLY A 280 -28.76 7.78 6.07
N THR A 281 -28.65 6.80 6.98
CA THR A 281 -27.79 6.85 8.17
C THR A 281 -26.29 6.73 7.87
N GLU A 282 -25.89 6.45 6.62
CA GLU A 282 -24.47 6.52 6.24
C GLU A 282 -23.90 7.94 6.48
N ASN A 283 -24.74 8.96 6.31
CA ASN A 283 -24.38 10.35 6.60
C ASN A 283 -24.05 10.59 8.08
N ASP A 284 -24.49 9.75 9.02
CA ASP A 284 -24.14 9.89 10.45
C ASP A 284 -22.63 9.69 10.69
N PHE A 285 -21.95 9.02 9.76
CA PHE A 285 -20.52 8.71 9.82
C PHE A 285 -19.65 9.54 8.86
N ALA A 286 -20.23 10.52 8.16
CA ALA A 286 -19.49 11.46 7.31
C ALA A 286 -18.69 12.47 8.15
N TYR A 287 -17.37 12.32 8.17
CA TYR A 287 -16.41 13.24 8.80
C TYR A 287 -15.24 13.47 7.84
N ALA A 288 -14.87 14.72 7.66
CA ALA A 288 -13.82 15.15 6.75
C ALA A 288 -12.41 14.94 7.35
N LEU A 289 -12.12 13.69 7.73
CA LEU A 289 -10.87 13.32 8.40
C LEU A 289 -9.67 13.30 7.43
N PHE A 290 -9.92 13.03 6.15
CA PHE A 290 -8.94 13.03 5.04
C PHE A 290 -9.01 14.32 4.20
N ASP A 291 -9.08 15.49 4.84
CA ASP A 291 -8.95 16.77 4.12
C ASP A 291 -7.48 17.19 3.99
N CYS A 292 -7.19 18.06 3.03
CA CYS A 292 -5.93 18.82 3.02
C CYS A 292 -6.06 20.04 3.93
N GLY A 293 -4.94 20.54 4.45
CA GLY A 293 -4.99 21.70 5.33
C GLY A 293 -3.62 22.28 5.63
N VAL A 294 -3.60 23.52 6.12
CA VAL A 294 -2.37 24.17 6.62
C VAL A 294 -2.42 24.19 8.13
N GLU A 295 -1.44 23.56 8.76
CA GLU A 295 -1.24 23.60 10.22
C GLU A 295 0.25 23.76 10.50
N ASP A 296 0.61 24.48 11.57
CA ASP A 296 2.00 24.57 12.04
C ASP A 296 3.01 25.02 10.93
N ASP A 297 2.58 25.91 10.02
CA ASP A 297 3.32 26.40 8.83
C ASP A 297 3.66 25.31 7.78
N HIS A 298 2.93 24.20 7.79
CA HIS A 298 3.07 23.11 6.83
C HIS A 298 1.75 22.89 6.09
N TYR A 299 1.83 22.71 4.77
CA TYR A 299 0.71 22.22 3.97
C TYR A 299 0.68 20.70 4.02
N TYR A 300 -0.39 20.14 4.59
CA TYR A 300 -0.63 18.71 4.69
C TYR A 300 -1.52 18.23 3.55
N SER A 301 -1.09 17.16 2.87
CA SER A 301 -1.96 16.30 2.05
C SER A 301 -3.00 15.59 2.92
N GLU A 302 -3.96 14.92 2.28
CA GLU A 302 -5.09 14.28 2.96
C GLU A 302 -4.70 13.20 3.95
N ASP A 303 -3.72 12.39 3.57
CA ASP A 303 -3.18 11.28 4.34
C ASP A 303 -2.29 11.78 5.48
N TRP A 304 -1.48 12.80 5.22
CA TRP A 304 -0.63 13.42 6.23
C TRP A 304 -1.45 14.18 7.27
N LEU A 305 -2.49 14.92 6.87
CA LEU A 305 -3.36 15.60 7.84
C LEU A 305 -4.12 14.60 8.71
N PHE A 306 -4.61 13.50 8.12
CA PHE A 306 -5.21 12.39 8.86
C PHE A 306 -4.23 11.81 9.90
N CYS A 307 -3.00 11.53 9.49
CA CYS A 307 -1.92 11.04 10.36
C CYS A 307 -1.56 12.05 11.45
N HIS A 308 -1.46 13.34 11.11
CA HIS A 308 -1.16 14.43 12.04
C HIS A 308 -2.23 14.57 13.11
N ARG A 309 -3.52 14.51 12.71
CA ARG A 309 -4.67 14.50 13.62
C ARG A 309 -4.59 13.34 14.61
N TRP A 310 -4.28 12.14 14.14
CA TRP A 310 -4.11 10.98 15.01
C TRP A 310 -2.93 11.13 15.97
N SER A 311 -1.78 11.60 15.47
CA SER A 311 -0.59 11.87 16.29
C SER A 311 -0.84 12.96 17.36
N LYS A 312 -1.58 14.02 17.04
CA LYS A 312 -1.99 15.07 18.00
C LYS A 312 -2.86 14.52 19.14
N MET A 313 -3.54 13.40 18.92
CA MET A 313 -4.28 12.68 19.97
C MET A 313 -3.40 11.72 20.79
N GLY A 314 -2.08 11.70 20.56
CA GLY A 314 -1.16 10.72 21.15
C GLY A 314 -1.16 9.36 20.45
N GLY A 315 -1.74 9.29 19.25
CA GLY A 315 -1.75 8.10 18.42
C GLY A 315 -0.38 7.77 17.83
N GLU A 316 -0.13 6.48 17.61
CA GLU A 316 1.08 6.00 16.94
C GLU A 316 0.73 5.43 15.56
N ILE A 317 1.69 5.54 14.64
CA ILE A 317 1.55 5.16 13.24
C ILE A 317 2.64 4.15 12.90
N TYR A 318 2.25 3.04 12.28
CA TYR A 318 3.14 1.93 12.03
C TYR A 318 3.19 1.55 10.54
N VAL A 319 4.32 1.01 10.12
CA VAL A 319 4.47 0.28 8.86
C VAL A 319 5.00 -1.12 9.15
N ASP A 320 4.55 -2.12 8.39
CA ASP A 320 5.24 -3.40 8.33
C ASP A 320 6.26 -3.35 7.19
N VAL A 321 7.55 -3.33 7.54
CA VAL A 321 8.63 -3.17 6.57
C VAL A 321 8.82 -4.41 5.67
N THR A 322 8.25 -5.55 6.05
CA THR A 322 8.36 -6.82 5.29
C THR A 322 7.30 -6.98 4.20
N ILE A 323 6.37 -6.03 4.09
CA ILE A 323 5.37 -6.00 3.02
C ILE A 323 6.03 -5.43 1.77
N ASN A 324 6.04 -6.23 0.70
CA ASN A 324 6.55 -5.84 -0.61
C ASN A 324 5.36 -5.48 -1.50
N LEU A 325 5.33 -4.23 -1.97
CA LEU A 325 4.27 -3.71 -2.82
C LEU A 325 4.83 -3.31 -4.18
N THR A 326 4.02 -3.49 -5.21
CA THR A 326 4.29 -2.97 -6.55
C THR A 326 3.37 -1.79 -6.81
N HIS A 327 3.93 -0.71 -7.34
CA HIS A 327 3.18 0.46 -7.76
C HIS A 327 3.15 0.49 -9.29
N THR A 328 1.97 0.33 -9.89
CA THR A 328 1.82 0.24 -11.35
C THR A 328 1.62 1.64 -11.93
N GLY A 329 2.42 1.99 -12.94
CA GLY A 329 2.32 3.24 -13.70
C GLY A 329 2.48 2.97 -15.20
N ILE A 330 3.43 3.65 -15.83
CA ILE A 330 3.88 3.34 -17.19
C ILE A 330 4.53 1.95 -17.25
N GLU A 331 5.12 1.52 -16.14
CA GLU A 331 5.68 0.20 -15.87
C GLU A 331 5.34 -0.21 -14.43
N ASP A 332 5.69 -1.46 -14.07
CA ASP A 332 5.57 -1.94 -12.70
C ASP A 332 6.81 -1.59 -11.87
N TYR A 333 6.64 -0.73 -10.86
CA TYR A 333 7.69 -0.43 -9.90
C TYR A 333 7.60 -1.43 -8.74
N GLN A 334 8.35 -2.54 -8.84
CA GLN A 334 8.35 -3.58 -7.81
C GLN A 334 9.23 -3.16 -6.64
N GLY A 335 8.65 -3.05 -5.43
CA GLY A 335 9.34 -2.53 -4.26
C GLY A 335 9.59 -3.58 -3.18
N SER A 336 10.76 -3.49 -2.54
CA SER A 336 11.01 -4.08 -1.22
C SER A 336 11.79 -3.09 -0.39
N TYR A 337 11.08 -2.33 0.45
CA TYR A 337 11.68 -1.29 1.27
C TYR A 337 12.77 -1.87 2.18
N LEU A 338 12.47 -2.98 2.86
CA LEU A 338 13.42 -3.64 3.73
C LEU A 338 14.69 -4.08 2.99
N ALA A 339 14.57 -4.68 1.81
CA ALA A 339 15.74 -5.08 1.03
C ALA A 339 16.56 -3.87 0.55
N SER A 340 15.92 -2.72 0.30
CA SER A 340 16.61 -1.50 -0.14
C SER A 340 17.50 -0.87 0.95
N ILE A 341 17.20 -1.14 2.22
CA ILE A 341 17.96 -0.62 3.37
C ILE A 341 18.87 -1.67 4.02
N MET A 342 18.79 -2.94 3.57
CA MET A 342 19.53 -4.08 4.13
C MET A 342 20.68 -4.56 3.28
#